data_AF-A0A0C2LZR5-F1
#
_entry.id   AF-A0A0C2LZR5-F1
#
_cell.length_a   1.000
_cell.length_b   1.000
_cell.length_c   1.000
_cell.angle_alpha   90.00
_cell.angle_beta   90.00
_cell.angle_gamma   90.00
#
_symmetry.space_group_name_H-M   'P 1'
#
loop_
_entity.id
_entity.type
_entity.pdbx_description
1 polymer ?
#
loop_
_entity_poly.entity_id
_entity_poly.type
_entity_poly.pdbx_seq_one_letter_code
_entity_poly.pdbx_strand_id
1 'polypeptide(L)'
;MRFIDFQNKDLAFTIFARPLDVDINCVPEHLQMELIELQADLVIKSKFNHIDLIDFYKFCLTEEKYKNLRIFSRNITSLFGSTYICEQFFSRMKYIKSKNRTRLTDENLENSIRVSISNIDADIESLAVQALDQPIQ
;
A
#
# COMPACT_ATOMS: atom_id res chain seq x y z
N MET A 1 -11.26 20.53 14.42
CA MET A 1 -10.47 19.31 14.68
C MET A 1 -10.51 18.31 13.52
N ARG A 2 -11.66 18.03 12.89
CA ARG A 2 -11.80 17.05 11.77
C ARG A 2 -11.04 17.35 10.47
N PHE A 3 -10.61 18.59 10.22
CA PHE A 3 -9.91 19.01 8.99
C PHE A 3 -8.38 19.06 9.11
N ILE A 4 -7.84 19.07 10.33
CA ILE A 4 -6.38 19.06 10.56
C ILE A 4 -5.78 17.73 10.10
N ASP A 5 -6.52 16.63 10.26
CA ASP A 5 -6.11 15.31 9.78
C ASP A 5 -6.02 15.23 8.25
N PHE A 6 -6.80 16.04 7.52
CA PHE A 6 -6.70 16.12 6.06
C PHE A 6 -5.51 16.99 5.64
N GLN A 7 -5.31 18.15 6.26
CA GLN A 7 -4.16 19.02 5.99
C GLN A 7 -2.82 18.32 6.27
N ASN A 8 -2.73 17.54 7.36
CA ASN A 8 -1.55 16.76 7.69
C ASN A 8 -1.28 15.64 6.67
N LYS A 9 -2.35 15.03 6.13
CA LYS A 9 -2.24 14.02 5.07
C LYS A 9 -1.84 14.66 3.74
N ASP A 10 -2.40 15.81 3.40
CA ASP A 10 -2.06 16.55 2.17
C ASP A 10 -0.58 16.95 2.17
N LEU A 11 -0.06 17.43 3.30
CA LEU A 11 1.36 17.72 3.46
C LEU A 11 2.21 16.45 3.32
N ALA A 12 1.82 15.34 3.94
CA ALA A 12 2.56 14.10 3.85
C ALA A 12 2.64 13.56 2.41
N PHE A 13 1.54 13.63 1.66
CA PHE A 13 1.54 13.29 0.24
C PHE A 13 2.37 14.28 -0.59
N THR A 14 2.38 15.56 -0.23
CA THR A 14 3.21 16.57 -0.88
C THR A 14 4.70 16.30 -0.67
N ILE A 15 5.12 15.99 0.56
CA ILE A 15 6.52 15.59 0.86
C ILE A 15 6.90 14.35 0.07
N PHE A 16 6.02 13.35 -0.02
CA PHE A 16 6.26 12.11 -0.75
C PHE A 16 6.36 12.35 -2.27
N ALA A 17 5.45 13.12 -2.86
CA ALA A 17 5.39 13.33 -4.31
C ALA A 17 6.40 14.35 -4.81
N ARG A 18 6.75 15.34 -3.98
CA ARG A 18 7.58 16.49 -4.36
C ARG A 18 8.65 16.82 -3.29
N PRO A 19 9.52 15.87 -2.93
CA PRO A 19 10.50 16.07 -1.87
C PRO A 19 11.54 17.17 -2.21
N LEU A 20 11.72 17.48 -3.50
CA LEU A 20 12.67 18.48 -4.00
C LEU A 20 12.15 19.93 -3.96
N ASP A 21 10.84 20.13 -3.82
CA ASP A 21 10.19 21.45 -3.90
C ASP A 21 9.41 21.82 -2.63
N VAL A 22 9.46 20.99 -1.59
CA VAL A 22 8.70 21.21 -0.36
C VAL A 22 9.34 22.30 0.51
N ASP A 23 8.52 23.18 1.10
CA ASP A 23 8.99 24.16 2.08
C ASP A 23 9.42 23.45 3.37
N ILE A 24 10.72 23.52 3.67
CA ILE A 24 11.34 22.91 4.84
C ILE A 24 10.74 23.43 6.15
N ASN A 25 10.23 24.66 6.20
CA ASN A 25 9.62 25.20 7.43
C ASN A 25 8.27 24.55 7.74
N CYS A 26 7.64 23.93 6.74
CA CYS A 26 6.35 23.26 6.87
C CYS A 26 6.48 21.76 7.12
N VAL A 27 7.67 21.15 7.01
CA VAL A 27 7.83 19.70 7.18
C VAL A 27 8.14 19.30 8.63
N PRO A 28 7.83 18.06 9.03
CA PRO A 28 8.20 17.55 10.36
C PRO A 28 9.70 17.66 10.65
N GLU A 29 10.05 18.07 11.87
CA GLU A 29 11.44 18.36 12.30
C GLU A 29 12.42 17.21 11.99
N HIS A 30 12.00 15.96 12.24
CA HIS A 30 12.82 14.77 11.99
C HIS A 30 13.14 14.49 10.51
N LEU A 31 12.46 15.17 9.57
CA LEU A 31 12.73 15.07 8.11
C LEU A 31 13.49 16.28 7.57
N GLN A 32 13.56 17.40 8.30
CA GLN A 32 14.07 18.67 7.78
C GLN A 32 15.50 18.55 7.27
N MET A 33 16.41 17.99 8.07
CA MET A 33 17.83 17.85 7.69
C MET A 33 18.01 17.00 6.43
N GLU A 34 17.35 15.84 6.37
CA GLU A 34 17.42 14.95 5.21
C GLU A 34 16.86 15.61 3.95
N LEU A 35 15.77 16.36 4.06
CA LEU A 35 15.17 17.09 2.95
C LEU A 35 16.02 18.27 2.49
N ILE A 36 16.67 19.00 3.41
CA ILE A 36 17.62 20.07 3.05
C ILE A 36 18.77 19.49 2.22
N GLU A 37 19.38 18.40 2.70
CA GLU A 37 20.49 17.75 2.00
C GLU A 37 20.06 17.21 0.63
N LEU A 38 18.86 16.62 0.56
CA LEU A 38 18.27 16.14 -0.67
C LEU A 38 18.04 17.28 -1.67
N GLN A 39 17.52 18.41 -1.20
CA GLN A 39 17.29 19.62 -2.00
C GLN A 39 18.60 20.33 -2.38
N ALA A 40 19.71 20.05 -1.73
CA ALA A 40 21.03 20.56 -2.14
C ALA A 40 21.74 19.64 -3.16
N ASP A 41 21.34 18.38 -3.28
CA ASP A 41 22.03 17.37 -4.09
C ASP A 41 21.60 17.40 -5.56
N LEU A 42 22.45 17.99 -6.41
CA LEU A 42 22.21 18.11 -7.86
C LEU A 42 22.18 16.75 -8.57
N VAL A 43 22.93 15.75 -8.09
CA VAL A 43 22.98 14.42 -8.70
C VAL A 43 21.67 13.71 -8.45
N ILE A 44 21.16 13.74 -7.21
CA ILE A 44 19.86 13.14 -6.88
C ILE A 44 18.73 13.86 -7.62
N LYS A 45 18.77 15.21 -7.69
CA LYS A 45 17.80 16.00 -8.46
C LYS A 45 17.71 15.58 -9.92
N SER A 46 18.84 15.38 -10.59
CA SER A 46 18.84 14.98 -12.01
C SER A 46 18.20 13.61 -12.23
N LYS A 47 18.36 12.67 -11.27
CA LYS A 47 17.77 11.33 -11.36
C LYS A 47 16.26 11.30 -11.14
N PHE A 48 15.74 12.21 -10.31
CA PHE A 48 14.33 12.20 -9.89
C PHE A 48 13.33 12.21 -11.06
N ASN A 49 13.63 12.94 -12.14
CA ASN A 49 12.75 13.04 -13.31
C ASN A 49 12.78 11.81 -14.24
N HIS A 50 13.64 10.83 -13.96
CA HIS A 50 13.91 9.69 -14.84
C HIS A 50 13.63 8.33 -14.18
N ILE A 51 13.05 8.32 -12.98
CA ILE A 51 12.78 7.11 -12.22
C ILE A 51 11.42 7.21 -11.53
N ASP A 52 10.73 6.06 -11.39
CA ASP A 52 9.50 5.98 -10.61
C ASP A 52 9.73 6.36 -9.14
N LEU A 53 8.71 6.94 -8.51
CA LEU A 53 8.82 7.53 -7.18
C LEU A 53 9.21 6.50 -6.10
N ILE A 54 8.66 5.29 -6.17
CA ILE A 54 9.00 4.21 -5.23
C ILE A 54 10.46 3.79 -5.42
N ASP A 55 10.89 3.66 -6.66
CA ASP A 55 12.26 3.27 -7.01
C ASP A 55 13.27 4.37 -6.68
N PHE A 56 12.88 5.64 -6.78
CA PHE A 56 13.65 6.78 -6.29
C PHE A 56 13.99 6.61 -4.80
N TYR A 57 12.98 6.48 -3.93
CA TYR A 57 13.21 6.31 -2.49
C TYR A 57 13.97 5.02 -2.16
N LYS A 58 13.82 3.98 -2.98
CA LYS A 58 14.47 2.69 -2.75
C LYS A 58 15.94 2.69 -3.15
N PHE A 59 16.28 3.26 -4.31
CA PHE A 59 17.60 3.10 -4.96
C PHE A 59 18.44 4.38 -5.00
N CYS A 60 17.82 5.56 -5.02
CA CYS A 60 18.56 6.83 -5.06
C CYS A 60 18.91 7.34 -3.67
N LEU A 61 18.18 6.91 -2.63
CA LEU A 61 18.40 7.32 -1.25
C LEU A 61 19.08 6.20 -0.46
N THR A 62 20.27 6.49 0.08
CA THR A 62 21.00 5.57 0.95
C THR A 62 20.40 5.54 2.36
N GLU A 63 20.41 4.37 3.00
CA GLU A 63 19.89 4.21 4.37
C GLU A 63 20.68 5.05 5.39
N GLU A 64 21.98 5.21 5.18
CA GLU A 64 22.85 5.98 6.09
C GLU A 64 22.50 7.46 6.14
N LYS A 65 22.16 8.05 4.98
CA LYS A 65 21.93 9.50 4.84
C LYS A 65 20.45 9.88 4.93
N TYR A 66 19.55 9.01 4.48
CA TYR A 66 18.13 9.33 4.30
C TYR A 66 17.19 8.33 4.99
N LYS A 67 17.59 7.84 6.17
CA LYS A 67 16.85 6.82 6.91
C LYS A 67 15.39 7.21 7.14
N ASN A 68 15.13 8.44 7.59
CA ASN A 68 13.79 8.87 7.94
C ASN A 68 12.91 9.03 6.69
N LEU A 69 13.44 9.56 5.59
CA LEU A 69 12.74 9.64 4.30
C LEU A 69 12.41 8.25 3.72
N ARG A 70 13.30 7.27 3.89
CA ARG A 70 13.03 5.88 3.47
C ARG A 70 11.94 5.22 4.32
N ILE A 71 11.93 5.45 5.63
CA ILE A 71 10.85 4.96 6.50
C ILE A 71 9.52 5.65 6.16
N PHE A 72 9.56 6.98 5.99
CA PHE A 72 8.41 7.79 5.64
C PHE A 72 7.76 7.35 4.32
N SER A 73 8.56 7.20 3.26
CA SER A 73 8.08 6.74 1.95
C SER A 73 7.45 5.35 2.00
N ARG A 74 8.01 4.41 2.79
CA ARG A 74 7.39 3.09 3.01
C ARG A 74 6.04 3.20 3.70
N ASN A 75 5.91 4.05 4.72
CA ASN A 75 4.66 4.26 5.42
C ASN A 75 3.58 4.81 4.47
N ILE A 76 3.92 5.82 3.66
CA ILE A 76 3.00 6.38 2.66
C ILE A 76 2.63 5.35 1.59
N THR A 77 3.60 4.59 1.07
CA THR A 77 3.34 3.54 0.07
C THR A 77 2.41 2.44 0.62
N SER A 78 2.57 2.07 1.90
CA SER A 78 1.71 1.10 2.58
C SER A 78 0.25 1.57 2.71
N LEU A 79 0.02 2.88 2.86
CA LEU A 79 -1.34 3.44 2.87
C LEU A 79 -2.07 3.17 1.55
N PHE A 80 -1.39 3.32 0.42
CA PHE A 80 -1.98 3.02 -0.89
C PHE A 80 -2.29 1.53 -1.06
N GLY A 81 -1.36 0.66 -0.66
CA GLY A 81 -1.57 -0.79 -0.72
C GLY A 81 -2.72 -1.26 0.17
N SER A 82 -2.78 -0.79 1.41
CA SER A 82 -3.85 -1.16 2.35
C SER A 82 -5.21 -0.61 1.93
N THR A 83 -5.29 0.62 1.42
CA THR A 83 -6.55 1.19 0.91
C THR A 83 -7.07 0.38 -0.26
N TYR A 84 -6.21 0.04 -1.23
CA TYR A 84 -6.59 -0.81 -2.36
C TYR A 84 -7.08 -2.19 -1.90
N ILE A 85 -6.37 -2.85 -0.98
CA ILE A 85 -6.79 -4.16 -0.44
C ILE A 85 -8.15 -4.04 0.27
N CYS A 86 -8.37 -2.99 1.06
CA CYS A 86 -9.66 -2.75 1.72
C CYS A 86 -10.78 -2.49 0.71
N GLU A 87 -10.57 -1.66 -0.31
CA GLU A 87 -11.54 -1.39 -1.37
C GLU A 87 -11.90 -2.67 -2.14
N GLN A 88 -10.90 -3.47 -2.50
CA GLN A 88 -11.09 -4.75 -3.17
C GLN A 88 -11.83 -5.75 -2.29
N PHE A 89 -11.50 -5.82 -1.00
CA PHE A 89 -12.21 -6.63 0.00
C PHE A 89 -13.69 -6.26 0.07
N PHE A 90 -14.02 -4.98 0.24
CA PHE A 90 -15.41 -4.52 0.34
C PHE A 90 -16.18 -4.71 -0.98
N SER A 91 -15.53 -4.45 -2.12
CA SER A 91 -16.12 -4.69 -3.45
C SER A 91 -16.47 -6.15 -3.66
N ARG A 92 -15.54 -7.07 -3.34
CA ARG A 92 -15.75 -8.53 -3.43
C ARG A 92 -16.80 -9.02 -2.45
N MET A 93 -16.79 -8.54 -1.21
CA MET A 93 -17.84 -8.84 -0.21
C MET A 93 -19.22 -8.42 -0.71
N LYS A 94 -19.35 -7.22 -1.27
CA LYS A 94 -20.61 -6.71 -1.83
C LYS A 94 -21.09 -7.58 -2.99
N TYR A 95 -20.19 -7.99 -3.88
CA TYR A 95 -20.50 -8.89 -4.98
C TYR A 95 -21.01 -10.25 -4.49
N ILE A 96 -20.30 -10.90 -3.54
CA ILE A 96 -20.69 -12.20 -2.97
C ILE A 96 -22.05 -12.12 -2.26
N LYS A 97 -22.26 -11.10 -1.42
CA LYS A 97 -23.55 -10.87 -0.73
C LYS A 97 -24.70 -10.65 -1.71
N SER A 98 -24.45 -10.00 -2.84
CA SER A 98 -25.47 -9.80 -3.89
C SER A 98 -25.81 -11.10 -4.61
N LYS A 99 -24.81 -11.94 -4.93
CA LYS A 99 -24.99 -13.16 -5.72
C LYS A 99 -25.66 -14.30 -4.93
N ASN A 100 -25.30 -14.44 -3.66
CA ASN A 100 -25.70 -15.59 -2.83
C ASN A 100 -26.69 -15.19 -1.71
N ARG A 101 -27.42 -14.09 -1.87
CA ARG A 101 -28.18 -13.40 -0.81
C ARG A 101 -29.11 -14.30 0.02
N THR A 102 -29.70 -15.34 -0.57
CA THR A 102 -30.66 -16.24 0.09
C THR A 102 -30.03 -17.47 0.76
N ARG A 103 -28.73 -17.72 0.54
CA ARG A 103 -28.01 -18.94 1.00
C ARG A 103 -26.72 -18.62 1.77
N LEU A 104 -26.53 -17.36 2.14
CA LEU A 104 -25.29 -16.89 2.75
C LEU A 104 -25.33 -17.10 4.27
N THR A 105 -24.33 -17.79 4.81
CA THR A 105 -24.02 -17.87 6.25
C THR A 105 -22.75 -17.06 6.51
N ASP A 106 -22.52 -16.66 7.76
CA ASP A 106 -21.30 -15.90 8.10
C ASP A 106 -20.03 -16.71 7.78
N GLU A 107 -20.05 -18.01 8.05
CA GLU A 107 -18.96 -18.94 7.73
C GLU A 107 -18.70 -19.04 6.22
N ASN A 108 -19.75 -19.22 5.40
CA ASN A 108 -19.56 -19.36 3.95
C ASN A 108 -19.18 -18.03 3.28
N LEU A 109 -19.57 -16.89 3.86
CA LEU A 109 -19.13 -15.57 3.43
C LEU A 109 -17.65 -15.35 3.74
N GLU A 110 -17.20 -15.67 4.96
CA GLU A 110 -15.80 -15.54 5.35
C GLU A 110 -14.89 -16.36 4.43
N ASN A 111 -15.22 -17.64 4.24
CA ASN A 111 -14.47 -18.54 3.38
C ASN A 111 -14.42 -18.02 1.93
N SER A 112 -15.56 -17.57 1.40
CA SER A 112 -15.64 -17.03 0.03
C SER A 112 -14.78 -15.77 -0.13
N ILE A 113 -14.80 -14.87 0.84
CA ILE A 113 -13.99 -13.65 0.80
C ILE A 113 -12.51 -13.97 0.90
N ARG A 114 -12.12 -14.85 1.82
CA ARG A 114 -10.73 -15.28 2.02
C ARG A 114 -10.12 -15.85 0.74
N VAL A 115 -10.83 -16.73 0.05
CA VAL A 115 -10.41 -17.26 -1.26
C VAL A 115 -10.34 -16.15 -2.30
N SER A 116 -11.33 -15.26 -2.32
CA SER A 116 -11.39 -14.19 -3.31
C SER A 116 -10.23 -13.19 -3.20
N ILE A 117 -9.83 -12.81 -1.99
CA ILE A 117 -8.77 -11.82 -1.75
C ILE A 117 -7.36 -12.42 -1.71
N SER A 118 -7.26 -13.75 -1.70
CA SER A 118 -5.98 -14.46 -1.67
C SER A 118 -5.24 -14.35 -3.00
N ASN A 119 -3.91 -14.22 -2.92
CA ASN A 119 -3.01 -14.37 -4.06
C ASN A 119 -2.40 -15.79 -4.14
N ILE A 120 -2.92 -16.73 -3.34
CA ILE A 120 -2.52 -18.14 -3.36
C ILE A 120 -3.35 -18.84 -4.42
N ASP A 121 -2.68 -19.45 -5.39
CA ASP A 121 -3.33 -20.28 -6.40
C ASP A 121 -3.92 -21.55 -5.77
N ALA A 122 -5.13 -21.91 -6.18
CA ALA A 122 -5.75 -23.14 -5.73
C ALA A 122 -5.06 -24.34 -6.39
N ASP A 123 -4.60 -25.30 -5.59
CA ASP A 123 -4.08 -26.58 -6.07
C ASP A 123 -5.24 -27.49 -6.48
N ILE A 124 -5.76 -27.25 -7.68
CA ILE A 124 -6.93 -27.95 -8.22
C ILE A 124 -6.66 -29.45 -8.38
N GLU A 125 -5.43 -29.85 -8.71
CA GLU A 125 -5.07 -31.25 -8.91
C GLU A 125 -5.15 -32.03 -7.59
N SER A 126 -4.53 -31.51 -6.52
CA SER A 126 -4.60 -32.12 -5.19
C SER A 126 -6.03 -32.18 -4.65
N LEU A 127 -6.82 -31.12 -4.86
CA LEU A 127 -8.22 -31.07 -4.45
C LEU A 127 -9.09 -32.07 -5.22
N ALA A 128 -8.84 -32.25 -6.52
CA ALA A 128 -9.58 -33.20 -7.35
C ALA A 128 -9.33 -34.65 -6.91
N VAL A 129 -8.08 -34.99 -6.53
CA VAL A 129 -7.74 -36.32 -6.00
C VAL A 129 -8.42 -36.57 -4.66
N GLN A 130 -8.40 -35.60 -3.74
CA GLN A 130 -9.06 -35.74 -2.43
C GLN A 130 -10.58 -35.85 -2.52
N ALA A 131 -11.20 -35.18 -3.49
CA ALA A 131 -12.65 -35.27 -3.71
C ALA A 131 -13.08 -36.63 -4.27
N LEU A 132 -12.19 -37.34 -4.98
CA LEU A 132 -12.43 -38.69 -5.51
C LEU A 132 -12.25 -39.78 -4.44
N ASP A 133 -11.44 -39.52 -3.40
CA ASP A 133 -11.20 -40.45 -2.29
C ASP A 133 -12.22 -40.34 -1.14
N GLN A 134 -13.16 -39.38 -1.19
CA GLN A 134 -14.24 -39.28 -0.19
C GLN A 134 -15.35 -40.29 -0.49
N PRO A 135 -15.72 -41.19 0.46
CA PRO A 135 -16.80 -42.15 0.23
C PRO A 135 -18.12 -41.43 -0.01
N ILE A 136 -18.83 -41.87 -1.05
CA ILE A 136 -20.18 -41.41 -1.41
C ILE A 136 -21.09 -41.61 -0.19
N GLN A 137 -21.61 -40.53 0.36
CA GLN A 137 -22.58 -40.54 1.46
C GLN A 137 -24.01 -40.50 0.93
#